data_AF-A0A4Q2V075-F1
#
_entry.id   AF-A0A4Q2V075-F1
#
_cell.length_a   1.000
_cell.length_b   1.000
_cell.length_c   1.000
_cell.angle_alpha   90.00
_cell.angle_beta   90.00
_cell.angle_gamma   90.00
#
_symmetry.space_group_name_H-M   'P 1'
#
loop_
_entity.id
_entity.type
_entity.pdbx_description
1 polymer ?
#
loop_
_entity_poly.entity_id
_entity_poly.type
_entity_poly.pdbx_seq_one_letter_code
_entity_poly.pdbx_strand_id
1 'polypeptide(L)'
;MSSSAGGTTILDRDLLLKGLEDQPWFEKNIPLLEIPDKHIQEVYYYRWQTYKEHLVYTGAKYGYMASEFLNRVSYGAPYGGIVAAAGHHITE
;
A
#
# COMPACT_ATOMS: atom_id res chain seq x y z
N MET A 1 -15.23 35.91 21.14
CA MET A 1 -14.73 34.53 21.31
C MET A 1 -14.93 33.82 19.98
N SER A 2 -13.85 33.54 19.26
CA SER A 2 -13.93 32.89 17.95
C SER A 2 -14.15 31.40 18.16
N SER A 3 -15.35 30.92 17.87
CA SER A 3 -15.65 29.49 17.75
C SER A 3 -14.97 28.99 16.48
N SER A 4 -13.80 28.36 16.60
CA SER A 4 -13.28 27.56 15.48
C SER A 4 -14.25 26.40 15.29
N ALA A 5 -15.03 26.41 14.22
CA ALA A 5 -15.74 25.21 13.78
C ALA A 5 -14.68 24.14 13.51
N GLY A 6 -14.48 23.23 14.46
CA GLY A 6 -13.64 22.05 14.27
C GLY A 6 -14.28 21.22 13.16
N GLY A 7 -13.60 21.14 12.01
CA GLY A 7 -14.03 20.26 10.93
C GLY A 7 -14.14 18.82 11.44
N THR A 8 -15.04 18.05 10.84
CA THR A 8 -15.21 16.63 11.18
C THR A 8 -13.93 15.88 10.82
N THR A 9 -13.18 15.40 11.82
CA THR A 9 -12.12 14.40 11.59
C THR A 9 -12.82 13.06 11.44
N ILE A 10 -13.11 12.67 10.20
CA ILE A 10 -14.04 11.58 9.87
C ILE A 10 -13.45 10.17 10.11
N LEU A 11 -12.14 10.02 10.31
CA LEU A 11 -11.48 8.72 10.49
C LEU A 11 -10.43 8.76 11.61
N ASP A 12 -10.41 7.76 12.48
CA ASP A 12 -9.32 7.55 13.45
C ASP A 12 -8.13 6.87 12.75
N ARG A 13 -7.19 7.69 12.29
CA ARG A 13 -6.05 7.25 11.46
C ARG A 13 -5.11 6.34 12.22
N ASP A 14 -4.81 6.70 13.47
CA ASP A 14 -3.89 5.95 14.33
C ASP A 14 -4.45 4.56 14.61
N LEU A 15 -5.77 4.46 14.81
CA LEU A 15 -6.45 3.18 14.98
C LEU A 15 -6.42 2.34 13.69
N LEU A 16 -6.72 2.94 12.53
CA LEU A 16 -6.79 2.24 11.25
C LEU A 16 -5.43 1.71 10.77
N LEU A 17 -4.34 2.41 11.09
CA LEU A 17 -2.98 2.00 10.73
C LEU A 17 -2.30 1.17 11.81
N LYS A 18 -2.98 0.91 12.92
CA LYS A 18 -2.42 0.15 14.05
C LYS A 18 -2.00 -1.25 13.61
N GLY A 19 -0.73 -1.59 13.87
CA GLY A 19 -0.18 -2.91 13.60
C GLY A 19 0.52 -3.04 12.25
N LEU A 20 0.45 -2.03 11.38
CA LEU A 20 1.29 -1.96 10.18
C LEU A 20 2.74 -1.61 10.58
N GLU A 21 3.73 -2.24 9.96
CA GLU A 21 5.14 -2.11 10.36
C GLU A 21 5.75 -0.72 10.07
N ASP A 22 5.19 0.04 9.12
CA ASP A 22 5.68 1.37 8.72
C ASP A 22 4.50 2.30 8.44
N GLN A 23 3.81 2.65 9.52
CA GLN A 23 2.61 3.48 9.53
C GLN A 23 2.80 4.82 8.79
N PRO A 24 3.93 5.56 8.93
CA PRO A 24 4.12 6.81 8.20
C PRO A 24 4.12 6.64 6.68
N TRP A 25 4.66 5.52 6.17
CA TRP A 25 4.57 5.23 4.74
C TRP A 25 3.13 4.95 4.32
N PHE A 26 2.38 4.13 5.07
CA PHE A 26 1.00 3.84 4.72
C PHE A 26 0.13 5.09 4.78
N GLU A 27 0.22 5.88 5.85
CA GLU A 27 -0.55 7.13 5.97
C GLU A 27 -0.34 8.07 4.78
N LYS A 28 0.88 8.12 4.25
CA LYS A 28 1.23 8.99 3.11
C LYS A 28 0.81 8.43 1.74
N ASN A 29 0.79 7.11 1.57
CA ASN A 29 0.74 6.48 0.24
C ASN A 29 -0.56 5.73 -0.07
N ILE A 30 -1.39 5.40 0.92
CA ILE A 30 -2.64 4.64 0.69
C ILE A 30 -3.87 5.47 1.08
N PRO A 31 -5.03 5.25 0.44
CA PRO A 31 -6.29 5.73 0.99
C PRO A 31 -6.59 5.05 2.33
N LEU A 32 -7.17 5.79 3.28
CA LEU A 32 -7.68 5.19 4.51
C LEU A 32 -9.14 4.80 4.31
N LEU A 33 -9.52 3.59 4.76
CA LEU A 33 -10.84 3.03 4.59
C LEU A 33 -11.37 2.50 5.94
N GLU A 34 -12.54 2.98 6.34
CA GLU A 34 -13.28 2.45 7.49
C GLU A 34 -14.64 1.94 7.01
N ILE A 35 -14.95 0.68 7.28
CA ILE A 35 -16.20 0.03 6.90
C ILE A 35 -16.68 -0.92 8.01
N PRO A 36 -18.00 -1.18 8.13
CA PRO A 36 -18.54 -2.00 9.21
C PRO A 36 -18.13 -3.48 9.13
N ASP A 37 -17.77 -3.97 7.94
CA ASP A 37 -17.30 -5.34 7.77
C ASP A 37 -15.81 -5.46 8.13
N LYS A 38 -15.55 -6.08 9.28
CA LYS A 38 -14.19 -6.26 9.78
C LYS A 38 -13.30 -7.09 8.86
N HIS A 39 -13.86 -8.12 8.21
CA HIS A 39 -13.07 -8.99 7.37
C HIS A 39 -12.61 -8.26 6.11
N ILE A 40 -13.51 -7.51 5.46
CA ILE A 40 -13.14 -6.70 4.29
C ILE A 40 -12.15 -5.60 4.70
N GLN A 41 -12.32 -4.97 5.87
CA GLN A 41 -11.38 -3.97 6.36
C GLN A 41 -9.97 -4.55 6.59
N GLU A 42 -9.87 -5.71 7.25
CA GLU A 42 -8.60 -6.41 7.46
C GLU A 42 -7.93 -6.78 6.13
N VAL A 43 -8.70 -7.29 5.17
CA VAL A 43 -8.19 -7.62 3.82
C VAL A 43 -7.71 -6.36 3.10
N TYR A 44 -8.38 -5.21 3.22
CA TYR A 44 -7.95 -3.95 2.60
C TYR A 44 -6.55 -3.54 3.04
N TYR A 45 -6.30 -3.51 4.35
CA TYR A 45 -4.99 -3.14 4.89
C TYR A 45 -3.93 -4.24 4.70
N TYR A 46 -4.33 -5.51 4.66
CA TYR A 46 -3.44 -6.61 4.27
C TYR A 46 -2.96 -6.48 2.82
N ARG A 47 -3.86 -6.19 1.87
CA ARG A 47 -3.50 -6.04 0.44
C ARG A 47 -2.49 -4.91 0.22
N TRP A 48 -2.64 -3.78 0.92
CA TRP A 48 -1.65 -2.70 0.86
C TRP A 48 -0.29 -3.08 1.44
N GLN A 49 -0.24 -3.87 2.52
CA GLN A 49 1.02 -4.40 3.04
C GLN A 49 1.71 -5.29 2.02
N THR A 50 0.97 -6.26 1.46
CA THR A 50 1.50 -7.13 0.41
C THR A 50 1.96 -6.33 -0.80
N TYR A 51 1.17 -5.35 -1.28
CA TYR A 51 1.58 -4.50 -2.39
C TYR A 51 2.90 -3.77 -2.12
N LYS A 52 3.08 -3.24 -0.89
CA LYS A 52 4.32 -2.58 -0.48
C LYS A 52 5.52 -3.54 -0.50
N GLU A 53 5.37 -4.79 -0.08
CA GLU A 53 6.43 -5.81 -0.14
C GLU A 53 6.91 -6.07 -1.59
N HIS A 54 6.04 -5.84 -2.56
CA HIS A 54 6.34 -5.98 -3.98
C HIS A 54 6.95 -4.73 -4.62
N LEU A 55 7.13 -3.62 -3.88
CA LEU A 55 7.83 -2.44 -4.37
C LEU A 55 9.36 -2.62 -4.27
N VAL A 56 9.97 -3.02 -5.38
CA VAL A 56 11.41 -3.28 -5.49
C VAL A 56 12.12 -2.04 -6.02
N TYR A 57 13.08 -1.50 -5.26
CA TYR A 57 13.94 -0.43 -5.74
C TYR A 57 14.97 -0.95 -6.75
N THR A 58 15.00 -0.35 -7.94
CA THR A 58 15.84 -0.73 -9.09
C THR A 58 16.97 0.26 -9.37
N GLY A 59 17.17 1.25 -8.48
CA GLY A 59 18.23 2.25 -8.55
C GLY A 59 17.76 3.61 -9.06
N ALA A 60 18.61 4.63 -8.94
CA ALA A 60 18.23 6.04 -9.14
C ALA A 60 17.72 6.37 -10.56
N LYS A 61 18.14 5.59 -11.57
CA LYS A 61 17.72 5.80 -12.96
C LYS A 61 16.29 5.31 -13.24
N TYR A 62 15.87 4.23 -12.58
CA TYR A 62 14.63 3.52 -12.90
C TYR A 62 13.60 3.54 -11.76
N GLY A 63 14.00 3.91 -10.54
CA GLY A 63 13.10 4.06 -9.40
C GLY A 63 12.61 2.72 -8.85
N TYR A 64 11.34 2.65 -8.50
CA TYR A 64 10.70 1.44 -7.98
C TYR A 64 9.92 0.71 -9.08
N MET A 65 9.85 -0.61 -8.97
CA MET A 65 8.96 -1.44 -9.77
C MET A 65 8.10 -2.33 -8.87
N ALA A 66 6.92 -2.73 -9.35
CA ALA A 66 6.14 -3.80 -8.74
C ALA A 66 6.63 -5.17 -9.25
N SER A 67 7.05 -6.06 -8.36
CA SER A 67 7.38 -7.45 -8.69
C SER A 67 6.12 -8.34 -8.67
N GLU A 68 6.14 -9.46 -9.40
CA GLU A 68 5.05 -10.45 -9.37
C GLU A 68 5.29 -11.53 -8.31
N PHE A 69 6.55 -11.92 -8.12
CA PHE A 69 6.97 -12.86 -7.08
C PHE A 69 7.95 -12.17 -6.14
N LEU A 70 7.80 -12.41 -4.84
CA LEU A 70 8.69 -11.86 -3.81
C LEU A 70 10.14 -12.36 -4.03
N ASN A 71 10.29 -13.66 -4.30
CA ASN A 71 11.56 -14.25 -4.72
C ASN A 71 11.66 -14.23 -6.23
N ARG A 72 12.83 -13.84 -6.74
CA ARG A 72 13.10 -13.84 -8.18
C ARG A 72 13.01 -15.25 -8.74
N VAL A 73 12.19 -15.41 -9.77
CA VAL A 73 12.08 -16.66 -10.53
C VAL A 73 13.08 -16.71 -11.67
N SER A 74 13.43 -17.92 -12.13
CA SER A 74 14.50 -18.13 -13.13
C SER A 74 14.23 -17.49 -14.49
N TYR A 75 12.95 -17.23 -14.82
CA TYR A 75 12.51 -16.63 -16.08
C TYR A 75 12.16 -15.14 -15.95
N GLY A 76 12.47 -14.52 -14.79
CA GLY A 76 12.25 -13.09 -14.59
C GLY A 76 13.19 -12.24 -15.46
N ALA A 77 12.69 -11.09 -15.91
CA ALA A 77 13.47 -10.02 -16.52
C ALA A 77 14.43 -9.40 -15.48
N PRO A 78 15.29 -8.42 -15.85
CA PRO A 78 16.14 -7.72 -14.88
C PRO A 78 15.35 -7.27 -13.63
N TYR A 79 16.02 -7.34 -12.48
CA TYR A 79 15.44 -7.08 -11.16
C TYR A 79 14.35 -8.07 -10.69
N GLY A 80 14.00 -9.08 -11.49
CA GLY A 80 12.94 -10.05 -11.20
C GLY A 80 11.59 -9.69 -11.83
N GLY A 81 11.58 -8.80 -12.82
CA GLY A 81 10.35 -8.31 -13.43
C GLY A 81 9.61 -9.33 -14.27
N ILE A 82 8.27 -9.30 -14.20
CA ILE A 82 7.36 -10.13 -15.00
C ILE A 82 6.18 -9.24 -15.40
N VAL A 83 5.73 -9.37 -16.64
CA VAL A 83 4.70 -8.49 -17.23
C VAL A 83 3.29 -9.09 -17.18
N ALA A 84 3.14 -10.36 -16.78
CA ALA A 84 1.89 -11.09 -16.87
C ALA A 84 0.76 -10.40 -16.08
N ALA A 85 1.04 -9.93 -14.87
CA ALA A 85 0.09 -9.23 -14.02
C ALA A 85 0.24 -7.68 -14.03
N ALA A 86 1.01 -7.10 -14.95
CA ALA A 86 1.30 -5.66 -14.93
C ALA A 86 0.05 -4.77 -14.96
N GLY A 87 -0.98 -5.17 -15.70
CA GLY A 87 -2.26 -4.46 -15.72
C GLY A 87 -2.96 -4.44 -14.35
N HIS A 88 -2.86 -5.53 -13.59
CA HIS A 88 -3.38 -5.60 -12.23
C HIS A 88 -2.57 -4.73 -11.27
N HIS A 89 -1.23 -4.72 -11.38
CA HIS A 89 -0.38 -3.86 -10.54
C HIS A 89 -0.66 -2.36 -10.73
N ILE A 90 -1.02 -1.94 -11.94
CA ILE A 90 -1.37 -0.54 -12.24
C ILE A 90 -2.76 -0.17 -11.71
N THR A 91 -3.66 -1.15 -11.61
CA THR A 91 -5.06 -0.93 -11.21
C THR A 91 -5.22 -0.90 -9.69
N GLU A 92 -4.33 -1.57 -8.97
CA GLU A 92 -4.27 -1.56 -7.49
C GLU A 92 -3.86 -0.18 -6.94
#